data_AF-A0A8G1QX46-F1
#
_entry.id   AF-A0A8G1QX46-F1
#
_cell.length_a   1.000
_cell.length_b   1.000
_cell.length_c   1.000
_cell.angle_alpha   90.00
_cell.angle_beta   90.00
_cell.angle_gamma   90.00
#
_symmetry.space_group_name_H-M   'P 1'
#
loop_
_entity.id
_entity.type
_entity.pdbx_description
1 polymer ?
#
loop_
_entity_poly.entity_id
_entity_poly.type
_entity_poly.pdbx_seq_one_letter_code
_entity_poly.pdbx_strand_id
1 'polypeptide(L)'
;MSNAPMPNLSEESSFYGSEEETARLEEEVSKFDTDNYWTNIHPHSYNTIKQNVLAARGAMASSSSDASDAPEPMDLTSSEPPSTPIPTHDFDVPISSTDTTPIRHNRPSPNEPISSFLARLRPSSTLSTSPTGSWIYISSYSYQNPQADIKKLVKDGTAELRAHEDKISQVCAEHAKKPKKTQTPAALTRELTKRRVDLERSLFALARETGVVSGKWMLFVSPAKVD
;
A
#
# COMPACT_ATOMS: atom_id res chain seq x y z
N MET A 1 -38.08 1.47 -31.82
CA MET A 1 -36.62 1.27 -31.98
C MET A 1 -36.03 1.34 -30.58
N SER A 2 -35.63 0.21 -29.99
CA SER A 2 -35.16 0.18 -28.60
C SER A 2 -33.76 0.76 -28.51
N ASN A 3 -33.60 1.80 -27.69
CA ASN A 3 -32.32 2.31 -27.24
C ASN A 3 -31.66 1.20 -26.39
N ALA A 4 -30.69 0.47 -26.96
CA ALA A 4 -29.79 -0.34 -26.15
C ALA A 4 -28.78 0.63 -25.50
N PRO A 5 -28.71 0.72 -24.16
CA PRO A 5 -27.67 1.49 -23.50
C PRO A 5 -26.32 0.86 -23.86
N MET A 6 -25.35 1.69 -24.26
CA MET A 6 -23.96 1.28 -24.36
C MET A 6 -23.55 0.59 -23.04
N PRO A 7 -22.83 -0.55 -23.06
CA PRO A 7 -22.24 -1.08 -21.84
C PRO A 7 -21.26 -0.03 -21.34
N ASN A 8 -21.68 0.67 -20.29
CA ASN A 8 -20.85 1.62 -19.56
C ASN A 8 -19.61 0.85 -19.09
N LEU A 9 -18.43 1.44 -19.18
CA LEU A 9 -17.17 0.91 -18.63
C LEU A 9 -17.28 0.52 -17.13
N SER A 10 -18.37 0.91 -16.48
CA SER A 10 -18.76 0.58 -15.12
C SER A 10 -19.17 -0.90 -14.89
N GLU A 11 -19.65 -1.66 -15.88
CA GLU A 11 -20.12 -3.04 -15.63
C GLU A 11 -18.99 -4.08 -15.63
N GLU A 12 -17.87 -3.82 -16.30
CA GLU A 12 -16.69 -4.71 -16.29
C GLU A 12 -15.65 -4.35 -15.23
N SER A 13 -15.82 -3.22 -14.53
CA SER A 13 -15.03 -2.87 -13.35
C SER A 13 -15.76 -3.33 -12.10
N SER A 14 -15.87 -4.65 -11.90
CA SER A 14 -16.24 -5.16 -10.58
C SER A 14 -15.08 -4.88 -9.62
N PHE A 15 -15.14 -3.72 -8.97
CA PHE A 15 -14.21 -3.32 -7.92
C PHE A 15 -14.12 -4.38 -6.79
N TYR A 16 -15.20 -5.17 -6.60
CA TYR A 16 -15.29 -6.22 -5.59
C TYR A 16 -14.97 -7.63 -6.12
N GLY A 17 -14.63 -7.79 -7.41
CA GLY A 17 -14.49 -9.12 -8.01
C GLY A 17 -15.83 -9.80 -8.28
N SER A 18 -15.83 -11.07 -8.71
CA SER A 18 -17.08 -11.84 -8.82
C SER A 18 -17.57 -12.28 -7.43
N GLU A 19 -18.85 -12.66 -7.30
CA GLU A 19 -19.39 -13.17 -6.04
C GLU A 19 -18.60 -14.41 -5.57
N GLU A 20 -18.16 -15.25 -6.52
CA GLU A 20 -17.35 -16.43 -6.23
C GLU A 20 -15.97 -16.06 -5.68
N GLU A 21 -15.30 -15.05 -6.26
CA GLU A 21 -13.99 -14.60 -5.77
C GLU A 21 -14.11 -13.94 -4.40
N THR A 22 -15.20 -13.18 -4.18
CA THR A 22 -15.51 -12.59 -2.86
C THR A 22 -15.66 -13.68 -1.81
N ALA A 23 -16.49 -14.70 -2.08
CA ALA A 23 -16.71 -15.81 -1.17
C ALA A 23 -15.42 -16.60 -0.88
N ARG A 24 -14.56 -16.81 -1.90
CA ARG A 24 -13.26 -17.47 -1.74
C ARG A 24 -12.34 -16.68 -0.81
N LEU A 25 -12.25 -15.37 -1.00
CA LEU A 25 -11.42 -14.49 -0.18
C LEU A 25 -11.95 -14.40 1.26
N GLU A 26 -13.27 -14.36 1.46
CA GLU A 26 -13.88 -14.40 2.79
C GLU A 26 -13.57 -15.71 3.53
N GLU A 27 -13.62 -16.85 2.83
CA GLU A 27 -13.24 -18.15 3.39
C GLU A 27 -11.73 -18.19 3.76
N GLU A 28 -10.87 -17.64 2.91
CA GLU A 28 -9.42 -17.55 3.15
C GLU A 28 -9.11 -16.68 4.36
N VAL A 29 -9.75 -15.52 4.47
CA VAL A 29 -9.64 -14.62 5.64
C VAL A 29 -10.16 -15.29 6.90
N SER A 30 -11.25 -16.06 6.84
CA SER A 30 -11.77 -16.77 8.01
C SER A 30 -10.83 -17.84 8.56
N LYS A 31 -9.90 -18.35 7.73
CA LYS A 31 -8.90 -19.35 8.13
C LYS A 31 -7.55 -18.71 8.48
N PHE A 32 -7.38 -17.41 8.22
CA PHE A 32 -6.12 -16.72 8.41
C PHE A 32 -5.89 -16.41 9.89
N ASP A 33 -4.86 -17.03 10.46
CA ASP A 33 -4.39 -16.74 11.81
C ASP A 33 -3.35 -15.62 11.78
N THR A 34 -3.79 -14.43 12.17
CA THR A 34 -2.98 -13.22 12.24
C THR A 34 -1.82 -13.36 13.22
N ASP A 35 -2.04 -14.00 14.38
CA ASP A 35 -1.01 -14.13 15.42
C ASP A 35 0.09 -15.07 14.94
N ASN A 36 -0.28 -16.20 14.35
CA ASN A 36 0.69 -17.12 13.76
C ASN A 36 1.49 -16.47 12.61
N TYR A 37 0.83 -15.66 11.77
CA TYR A 37 1.55 -14.95 10.70
C TYR A 37 2.61 -14.01 11.25
N TRP A 38 2.26 -13.14 12.21
CA TRP A 38 3.22 -12.13 12.72
C TRP A 38 4.32 -12.73 13.60
N THR A 39 4.03 -13.82 14.31
CA THR A 39 5.00 -14.48 15.21
C THR A 39 5.92 -15.45 14.49
N ASN A 40 5.38 -16.30 13.61
CA ASN A 40 6.13 -17.43 13.05
C ASN A 40 6.47 -17.26 11.57
N ILE A 41 5.70 -16.49 10.79
CA ILE A 41 5.90 -16.38 9.33
C ILE A 41 6.67 -15.09 8.99
N HIS A 42 6.18 -13.95 9.48
CA HIS A 42 6.70 -12.63 9.13
C HIS A 42 8.19 -12.43 9.49
N PRO A 43 8.71 -12.88 10.65
CA PRO A 43 10.13 -12.72 10.99
C PRO A 43 11.07 -13.50 10.08
N HIS A 44 10.60 -14.62 9.51
CA HIS A 44 11.37 -15.49 8.62
C HIS A 44 11.15 -15.18 7.13
N SER A 45 10.33 -14.18 6.81
CA SER A 45 10.15 -13.70 5.43
C SER A 45 11.43 -13.06 4.90
N TYR A 46 11.81 -13.40 3.68
CA TYR A 46 13.01 -12.86 3.01
C TYR A 46 13.07 -11.33 3.02
N ASN A 47 11.92 -10.67 2.80
CA ASN A 47 11.86 -9.21 2.78
C ASN A 47 12.17 -8.62 4.17
N THR A 48 11.61 -9.21 5.23
CA THR A 48 11.87 -8.81 6.61
C THR A 48 13.34 -9.01 6.97
N ILE A 49 13.91 -10.18 6.65
CA ILE A 49 15.33 -10.48 6.87
C ILE A 49 16.21 -9.47 6.15
N LYS A 50 15.94 -9.20 4.87
CA LYS A 50 16.67 -8.23 4.06
C LYS A 50 16.64 -6.83 4.68
N GLN A 51 15.47 -6.38 5.14
CA GLN A 51 15.34 -5.06 5.77
C GLN A 51 16.10 -4.99 7.10
N ASN A 52 16.02 -6.04 7.92
CA ASN A 52 16.76 -6.11 9.19
C ASN A 52 18.28 -6.05 8.96
N VAL A 53 18.80 -6.76 7.96
CA VAL A 53 20.23 -6.72 7.59
C VAL A 53 20.64 -5.32 7.11
N LEU A 54 19.81 -4.66 6.28
CA LEU A 54 20.09 -3.30 5.82
C LEU A 54 20.10 -2.30 6.99
N ALA A 55 19.14 -2.41 7.90
CA ALA A 55 19.07 -1.56 9.09
C ALA A 55 20.29 -1.75 10.00
N ALA A 56 20.68 -3.01 10.27
CA ALA A 56 21.87 -3.32 11.07
C ALA A 56 23.17 -2.79 10.43
N ARG A 57 23.29 -2.88 9.09
CA ARG A 57 24.44 -2.33 8.37
C ARG A 57 24.49 -0.79 8.42
N GLY A 58 23.33 -0.12 8.33
CA GLY A 58 23.22 1.33 8.49
C GLY A 58 23.59 1.82 9.89
N ALA A 59 23.20 1.06 10.92
CA ALA A 59 23.57 1.35 12.31
C ALA A 59 25.08 1.16 12.55
N MET A 60 25.69 0.11 12.01
CA MET A 60 27.14 -0.14 12.10
C MET A 60 27.97 0.96 11.41
N ALA A 61 27.54 1.41 10.22
CA ALA A 61 28.24 2.46 9.47
C ALA A 61 28.16 3.85 10.17
N SER A 62 27.17 4.06 11.04
CA SER A 62 27.01 5.29 11.83
C SER A 62 27.83 5.28 13.13
N SER A 63 28.44 4.14 13.48
CA SER A 63 29.30 3.97 14.67
C SER A 63 30.80 3.98 14.37
N SER A 64 31.21 4.05 13.09
CA SER A 64 32.62 4.02 12.70
C SER A 64 33.04 5.32 12.03
N SER A 65 33.31 6.33 12.85
CA SER A 65 34.15 7.46 12.46
C SER A 65 35.20 7.72 13.56
N ASP A 66 36.19 6.84 13.67
CA ASP A 66 37.57 7.24 13.95
C ASP A 66 38.55 6.15 13.47
N ALA A 67 39.79 6.57 13.19
CA ALA A 67 40.65 6.10 12.11
C ALA A 67 41.46 4.78 12.27
N SER A 68 41.88 4.28 11.09
CA SER A 68 43.19 3.67 10.74
C SER A 68 43.40 2.14 10.71
N ASP A 69 43.84 1.74 9.50
CA ASP A 69 44.89 0.76 9.13
C ASP A 69 44.54 -0.68 8.70
N ALA A 70 45.36 -1.14 7.74
CA ALA A 70 45.23 -2.20 6.74
C ALA A 70 45.22 -3.68 7.25
N PRO A 71 44.94 -4.68 6.37
CA PRO A 71 44.38 -6.00 6.72
C PRO A 71 45.39 -7.16 6.75
N GLU A 72 45.07 -8.26 7.46
CA GLU A 72 45.32 -9.70 7.14
C GLU A 72 45.11 -10.61 8.39
N PRO A 73 45.12 -11.97 8.32
CA PRO A 73 44.06 -12.82 7.76
C PRO A 73 43.58 -13.94 8.75
N MET A 74 42.28 -14.29 8.68
CA MET A 74 41.63 -15.58 8.97
C MET A 74 42.21 -16.53 10.04
N ASP A 75 41.42 -16.79 11.08
CA ASP A 75 41.36 -18.11 11.72
C ASP A 75 39.92 -18.52 12.04
N LEU A 76 39.56 -19.73 11.61
CA LEU A 76 38.26 -20.39 11.76
C LEU A 76 38.40 -21.41 12.88
N THR A 77 38.01 -21.08 14.12
CA THR A 77 37.66 -22.13 15.09
C THR A 77 36.55 -21.67 16.05
N SER A 78 35.43 -22.40 15.94
CA SER A 78 34.38 -22.68 16.92
C SER A 78 34.51 -22.10 18.35
N SER A 79 33.51 -21.30 18.75
CA SER A 79 32.96 -21.28 20.12
C SER A 79 31.64 -20.52 20.17
N GLU A 80 30.61 -21.21 20.67
CA GLU A 80 29.30 -20.80 21.23
C GLU A 80 28.65 -19.44 20.89
N PRO A 81 27.34 -19.42 20.57
CA PRO A 81 26.63 -18.17 20.39
C PRO A 81 26.50 -17.43 21.74
N PRO A 82 26.90 -16.15 21.83
CA PRO A 82 26.61 -15.36 23.01
C PRO A 82 25.09 -15.19 23.12
N SER A 83 24.55 -15.61 24.26
CA SER A 83 23.18 -15.30 24.67
C SER A 83 23.07 -13.79 24.87
N THR A 84 22.78 -13.05 23.79
CA THR A 84 22.23 -11.70 23.87
C THR A 84 20.75 -11.82 24.24
N PRO A 85 20.29 -11.19 25.33
CA PRO A 85 18.88 -11.16 25.65
C PRO A 85 18.14 -10.44 24.51
N ILE A 86 17.13 -11.12 23.97
CA ILE A 86 16.08 -10.51 23.15
C ILE A 86 15.56 -9.31 23.95
N PRO A 87 15.52 -8.08 23.40
CA PRO A 87 14.83 -6.98 24.04
C PRO A 87 13.33 -7.29 24.00
N THR A 88 12.82 -8.00 24.99
CA THR A 88 11.42 -7.93 25.38
C THR A 88 11.15 -6.47 25.71
N HIS A 89 10.47 -5.79 24.80
CA HIS A 89 10.08 -4.39 24.94
C HIS A 89 8.88 -4.28 25.90
N ASP A 90 9.03 -4.84 27.10
CA ASP A 90 8.14 -4.60 28.23
C ASP A 90 8.59 -3.29 28.88
N PHE A 91 8.02 -2.18 28.41
CA PHE A 91 8.17 -0.88 29.06
C PHE A 91 7.18 -0.76 30.22
N ASP A 92 7.44 -1.48 31.31
CA ASP A 92 6.96 -1.06 32.63
C ASP A 92 7.96 -0.07 33.23
N VAL A 93 7.96 1.15 32.69
CA VAL A 93 8.63 2.29 33.31
C VAL A 93 7.60 3.02 34.17
N PRO A 94 7.85 3.26 35.48
CA PRO A 94 6.95 4.02 36.33
C PRO A 94 6.73 5.41 35.75
N ILE A 95 5.48 5.73 35.41
CA ILE A 95 5.06 6.99 34.81
C ILE A 95 5.28 8.12 35.82
N SER A 96 6.34 8.91 35.66
CA SER A 96 6.43 10.20 36.34
C SER A 96 5.48 11.17 35.63
N SER A 97 4.44 11.57 36.35
CA SER A 97 3.19 12.15 35.86
C SER A 97 3.29 13.63 35.40
N THR A 98 4.37 14.03 34.74
CA THR A 98 4.56 15.39 34.21
C THR A 98 5.33 15.38 32.88
N ASP A 99 4.75 14.83 31.81
CA ASP A 99 5.23 15.09 30.45
C ASP A 99 4.15 15.89 29.70
N THR A 100 4.32 17.20 29.64
CA THR A 100 3.41 18.16 28.99
C THR A 100 3.65 18.18 27.47
N THR A 101 3.83 17.01 26.85
CA THR A 101 3.86 16.95 25.38
C THR A 101 2.43 17.05 24.84
N PRO A 102 2.14 17.99 23.92
CA PRO A 102 0.81 18.13 23.36
C PRO A 102 0.38 16.83 22.69
N ILE A 103 -0.75 16.26 23.12
CA ILE A 103 -1.32 15.05 22.54
C ILE A 103 -1.62 15.30 21.07
N ARG A 104 -1.10 14.42 20.22
CA ARG A 104 -1.41 14.46 18.79
C ARG A 104 -2.79 13.87 18.56
N HIS A 105 -3.70 14.69 18.02
CA HIS A 105 -5.11 14.31 17.91
C HIS A 105 -5.38 13.13 16.97
N ASN A 106 -4.52 12.86 15.99
CA ASN A 106 -4.81 11.90 14.91
C ASN A 106 -3.71 10.87 14.60
N ARG A 107 -2.68 10.82 15.45
CA ARG A 107 -1.57 9.87 15.36
C ARG A 107 -0.96 9.64 16.74
N PRO A 108 -0.14 8.59 16.92
CA PRO A 108 0.54 8.38 18.19
C PRO A 108 1.41 9.58 18.56
N SER A 109 1.36 9.97 19.83
CA SER A 109 2.31 10.93 20.40
C SER A 109 3.66 10.23 20.64
N PRO A 110 4.81 10.95 20.62
CA PRO A 110 6.14 10.32 20.65
C PRO A 110 6.37 9.32 21.78
N ASN A 111 5.74 9.52 22.94
CA ASN A 111 5.85 8.67 24.14
C ASN A 111 4.52 7.98 24.51
N GLU A 112 3.54 7.97 23.62
CA GLU A 112 2.24 7.34 23.87
C GLU A 112 2.31 5.84 23.54
N PRO A 113 2.03 4.94 24.49
CA PRO A 113 1.93 3.51 24.21
C PRO A 113 0.86 3.25 23.16
N ILE A 114 1.11 2.30 22.24
CA ILE A 114 0.17 1.97 21.16
C ILE A 114 -1.20 1.57 21.71
N SER A 115 -1.26 0.83 22.82
CA SER A 115 -2.52 0.48 23.49
C SER A 115 -3.31 1.71 23.95
N SER A 116 -2.64 2.73 24.50
CA SER A 116 -3.25 4.00 24.89
C SER A 116 -3.74 4.79 23.67
N PHE A 117 -2.95 4.81 22.59
CA PHE A 117 -3.32 5.46 21.33
C PHE A 117 -4.58 4.82 20.72
N LEU A 118 -4.61 3.48 20.63
CA LEU A 118 -5.76 2.74 20.09
C LEU A 118 -7.00 2.87 20.97
N ALA A 119 -6.85 2.89 22.30
CA ALA A 119 -7.95 3.13 23.22
C ALA A 119 -8.56 4.54 23.06
N ARG A 120 -7.71 5.54 22.81
CA ARG A 120 -8.11 6.94 22.61
C ARG A 120 -8.74 7.19 21.24
N LEU A 121 -8.24 6.57 20.18
CA LEU A 121 -8.67 6.75 18.79
C LEU A 121 -9.11 5.43 18.17
N ARG A 122 -10.24 4.92 18.63
CA ARG A 122 -10.87 3.74 18.04
C ARG A 122 -11.49 4.10 16.69
N PRO A 123 -11.06 3.50 15.57
CA PRO A 123 -11.63 3.79 14.25
C PRO A 123 -13.16 3.62 14.19
N SER A 124 -13.73 2.69 14.96
CA SER A 124 -15.17 2.42 15.00
C SER A 124 -16.03 3.59 15.53
N SER A 125 -15.45 4.44 16.38
CA SER A 125 -16.18 5.48 17.13
C SER A 125 -15.67 6.90 16.90
N THR A 126 -14.48 7.03 16.30
CA THR A 126 -13.90 8.34 16.01
C THR A 126 -14.60 8.97 14.81
N LEU A 127 -15.35 10.04 15.05
CA LEU A 127 -16.05 10.76 13.99
C LEU A 127 -15.10 11.65 13.18
N SER A 128 -15.30 11.71 11.86
CA SER A 128 -14.52 12.56 10.95
C SER A 128 -14.68 14.07 11.21
N THR A 129 -15.75 14.45 11.91
CA THR A 129 -16.06 15.84 12.34
C THR A 129 -15.39 16.21 13.67
N SER A 130 -14.77 15.25 14.36
CA SER A 130 -14.03 15.52 15.60
C SER A 130 -12.73 16.28 15.31
N PRO A 131 -12.08 16.88 16.34
CA PRO A 131 -10.79 17.54 16.19
C PRO A 131 -9.67 16.66 15.61
N THR A 132 -9.84 15.34 15.58
CA THR A 132 -8.96 14.36 14.92
C THR A 132 -8.90 14.56 13.40
N GLY A 133 -9.98 15.07 12.78
CA GLY A 133 -10.11 15.21 11.34
C GLY A 133 -10.39 13.88 10.62
N SER A 134 -10.18 13.86 9.31
CA SER A 134 -10.64 12.76 8.44
C SER A 134 -9.78 11.50 8.44
N TRP A 135 -8.59 11.54 9.04
CA TRP A 135 -7.63 10.43 8.99
C TRP A 135 -7.02 10.16 10.35
N ILE A 136 -7.05 8.90 10.77
CA ILE A 136 -6.17 8.35 11.80
C ILE A 136 -5.03 7.65 11.07
N TYR A 137 -3.79 7.94 11.44
CA TYR A 137 -2.64 7.33 10.76
C TYR A 137 -1.48 7.08 11.71
N ILE A 138 -0.66 6.10 11.34
CA ILE A 138 0.61 5.79 11.98
C ILE A 138 1.68 5.90 10.90
N SER A 139 2.77 6.59 11.21
CA SER A 139 3.92 6.70 10.32
C SER A 139 5.15 6.10 11.01
N SER A 140 5.93 5.30 10.29
CA SER A 140 7.26 4.91 10.76
C SER A 140 8.14 6.15 10.91
N TYR A 141 8.98 6.17 11.96
CA TYR A 141 9.98 7.22 12.14
C TYR A 141 11.00 7.30 11.00
N SER A 142 11.21 6.18 10.29
CA SER A 142 12.11 6.11 9.13
C SER A 142 11.43 6.47 7.80
N TYR A 143 10.14 6.82 7.81
CA TYR A 143 9.42 7.13 6.57
C TYR A 143 9.94 8.44 5.98
N GLN A 144 10.45 8.36 4.75
CA GLN A 144 10.84 9.51 3.95
C GLN A 144 9.86 9.67 2.80
N ASN A 145 9.41 10.90 2.56
CA ASN A 145 8.50 11.18 1.47
C ASN A 145 9.24 11.02 0.13
N PRO A 146 8.79 10.13 -0.78
CA PRO A 146 9.44 9.96 -2.06
C PRO A 146 9.44 11.28 -2.85
N GLN A 147 10.55 11.55 -3.53
CA GLN A 147 10.61 12.64 -4.49
C GLN A 147 9.84 12.22 -5.75
N ALA A 148 8.69 12.87 -5.99
CA ALA A 148 7.81 12.53 -7.09
C ALA A 148 7.23 13.78 -7.76
N ASP A 149 7.17 13.78 -9.08
CA ASP A 149 6.57 14.84 -9.88
C ASP A 149 5.07 14.60 -10.08
N ILE A 150 4.33 14.79 -8.99
CA ILE A 150 2.87 14.63 -8.97
C ILE A 150 2.20 15.56 -9.99
N LYS A 151 2.74 16.77 -10.18
CA LYS A 151 2.13 17.77 -11.08
C LYS A 151 2.22 17.32 -12.54
N LYS A 152 3.38 16.80 -12.95
CA LYS A 152 3.56 16.22 -14.28
C LYS A 152 2.68 15.00 -14.48
N LEU A 153 2.64 14.07 -13.51
CA LEU A 153 1.76 12.90 -13.61
C LEU A 153 0.30 13.32 -13.82
N VAL A 154 -0.20 14.26 -13.01
CA VAL A 154 -1.60 14.72 -13.12
C VAL A 154 -1.84 15.35 -14.49
N LYS A 155 -0.95 16.24 -14.96
CA LYS A 155 -1.11 16.90 -16.26
C LYS A 155 -1.10 15.88 -17.41
N ASP A 156 -0.02 15.11 -17.51
CA ASP A 156 0.24 14.21 -18.63
C ASP A 156 -0.70 13.00 -18.59
N GLY A 157 -0.96 12.45 -17.41
CA GLY A 157 -1.87 11.33 -17.22
C GLY A 157 -3.33 11.70 -17.52
N THR A 158 -3.75 12.92 -17.17
CA THR A 158 -5.09 13.40 -17.55
C THR A 158 -5.20 13.62 -19.06
N ALA A 159 -4.13 14.11 -19.71
CA ALA A 159 -4.13 14.27 -21.16
C ALA A 159 -4.22 12.89 -21.86
N GLU A 160 -3.46 11.91 -21.39
CA GLU A 160 -3.49 10.54 -21.91
C GLU A 160 -4.86 9.88 -21.73
N LEU A 161 -5.49 10.06 -20.55
CA LEU A 161 -6.81 9.54 -20.27
C LEU A 161 -7.87 10.14 -21.20
N ARG A 162 -7.89 11.46 -21.39
CA ARG A 162 -8.82 12.11 -22.33
C ARG A 162 -8.62 11.63 -23.76
N ALA A 163 -7.37 11.53 -24.22
CA ALA A 163 -7.08 11.02 -25.55
C ALA A 163 -7.55 9.57 -25.74
N HIS A 164 -7.55 8.76 -24.67
CA HIS A 164 -8.11 7.41 -24.69
C HIS A 164 -9.65 7.41 -24.73
N GLU A 165 -10.31 8.27 -23.95
CA GLU A 165 -11.77 8.44 -23.98
C GLU A 165 -12.27 8.87 -25.37
N ASP A 166 -11.56 9.81 -26.01
CA ASP A 166 -11.85 10.26 -27.38
C ASP A 166 -11.71 9.10 -28.38
N LYS A 167 -10.64 8.31 -28.27
CA LYS A 167 -10.40 7.13 -29.14
C LYS A 167 -11.45 6.05 -28.93
N ILE A 168 -11.86 5.76 -27.70
CA ILE A 168 -12.94 4.81 -27.41
C ILE A 168 -14.23 5.29 -28.08
N SER A 169 -14.55 6.58 -27.92
CA SER A 169 -15.75 7.18 -28.51
C SER A 169 -15.74 7.05 -30.04
N GLN A 170 -14.59 7.30 -30.67
CA GLN A 170 -14.42 7.13 -32.11
C GLN A 170 -14.63 5.68 -32.57
N VAL A 171 -14.01 4.72 -31.88
CA VAL A 171 -14.12 3.29 -32.23
C VAL A 171 -15.55 2.80 -32.11
N CYS A 172 -16.24 3.19 -31.05
CA CYS A 172 -17.65 2.86 -30.85
C CYS A 172 -18.51 3.47 -31.97
N ALA A 173 -18.28 4.74 -32.33
CA ALA A 173 -19.01 5.39 -33.42
C ALA A 173 -18.73 4.75 -34.79
N GLU A 174 -17.49 4.37 -35.07
CA GLU A 174 -17.11 3.66 -36.29
C GLU A 174 -17.72 2.26 -36.35
N HIS A 175 -17.74 1.54 -35.24
CA HIS A 175 -18.38 0.24 -35.14
C HIS A 175 -19.90 0.33 -35.34
N ALA A 176 -20.54 1.38 -34.80
CA ALA A 176 -21.97 1.65 -35.01
C ALA A 176 -22.33 1.94 -36.48
N LYS A 177 -21.39 2.46 -37.28
CA LYS A 177 -21.56 2.71 -38.72
C LYS A 177 -21.38 1.46 -39.59
N LYS A 178 -20.82 0.36 -39.05
CA LYS A 178 -20.60 -0.88 -39.81
C LYS A 178 -21.94 -1.56 -40.11
N PRO A 179 -22.09 -2.23 -41.27
CA PRO A 179 -23.30 -2.98 -41.57
C PRO A 179 -23.47 -4.14 -40.57
N LYS A 180 -24.72 -4.45 -40.20
CA LYS A 180 -25.07 -5.44 -39.15
C LYS A 180 -24.37 -6.80 -39.30
N LYS A 181 -24.08 -7.25 -40.52
CA LYS A 181 -23.35 -8.50 -40.80
C LYS A 181 -21.89 -8.49 -40.33
N THR A 182 -21.26 -7.32 -40.29
CA THR A 182 -19.87 -7.12 -39.86
C THR A 182 -19.76 -6.46 -38.48
N GLN A 183 -20.88 -6.02 -37.91
CA GLN A 183 -20.98 -5.40 -36.60
C GLN A 183 -20.96 -6.47 -35.51
N THR A 184 -19.80 -7.09 -35.30
CA THR A 184 -19.66 -8.15 -34.29
C THR A 184 -19.32 -7.53 -32.92
N PRO A 185 -20.11 -7.79 -31.87
CA PRO A 185 -19.81 -7.29 -30.52
C PRO A 185 -18.45 -7.77 -30.00
N ALA A 186 -18.09 -9.03 -30.27
CA ALA A 186 -16.82 -9.59 -29.86
C ALA A 186 -15.59 -8.87 -30.45
N ALA A 187 -15.69 -8.34 -31.68
CA ALA A 187 -14.60 -7.55 -32.26
C ALA A 187 -14.47 -6.18 -31.59
N LEU A 188 -15.59 -5.54 -31.23
CA LEU A 188 -15.58 -4.28 -30.50
C LEU A 188 -14.95 -4.46 -29.12
N THR A 189 -15.40 -5.46 -28.36
CA THR A 189 -14.84 -5.77 -27.03
C THR A 189 -13.33 -5.99 -27.10
N ARG A 190 -12.85 -6.81 -28.04
CA ARG A 190 -11.40 -7.05 -28.23
C ARG A 190 -10.63 -5.77 -28.50
N GLU A 191 -11.17 -4.88 -29.33
CA GLU A 191 -10.53 -3.60 -29.63
C GLU A 191 -10.49 -2.68 -28.41
N LEU A 192 -11.58 -2.61 -27.64
CA LEU A 192 -11.64 -1.84 -26.40
C LEU A 192 -10.67 -2.39 -25.33
N THR A 193 -10.62 -3.71 -25.15
CA THR A 193 -9.66 -4.35 -24.24
C THR A 193 -8.22 -4.03 -24.63
N LYS A 194 -7.88 -4.11 -25.92
CA LYS A 194 -6.54 -3.75 -26.39
C LYS A 194 -6.18 -2.31 -26.02
N ARG A 195 -7.11 -1.37 -26.23
CA ARG A 195 -6.88 0.05 -25.93
C ARG A 195 -6.74 0.31 -24.43
N ARG A 196 -7.52 -0.38 -23.60
CA ARG A 196 -7.37 -0.34 -22.14
C ARG A 196 -5.97 -0.80 -21.72
N VAL A 197 -5.49 -1.93 -22.23
CA VAL A 197 -4.16 -2.46 -21.91
C VAL A 197 -3.06 -1.50 -22.37
N ASP A 198 -3.22 -0.89 -23.55
CA ASP A 198 -2.24 0.09 -24.05
C ASP A 198 -2.23 1.38 -23.19
N LEU A 199 -3.40 1.87 -22.75
CA LEU A 199 -3.50 3.00 -21.80
C LEU A 199 -2.83 2.66 -20.46
N GLU A 200 -3.13 1.49 -19.90
CA GLU A 200 -2.54 1.03 -18.64
C GLU A 200 -1.01 1.01 -18.73
N ARG A 201 -0.46 0.48 -19.83
CA ARG A 201 0.99 0.44 -20.06
C ARG A 201 1.59 1.85 -20.14
N SER A 202 0.89 2.78 -20.79
CA SER A 202 1.27 4.20 -20.90
C SER A 202 1.29 4.88 -19.52
N LEU A 203 0.22 4.69 -18.74
CA LEU A 203 0.11 5.26 -17.38
C LEU A 203 1.19 4.69 -16.44
N PHE A 204 1.52 3.40 -16.52
CA PHE A 204 2.62 2.82 -15.75
C PHE A 204 3.98 3.36 -16.16
N ALA A 205 4.21 3.58 -17.46
CA ALA A 205 5.44 4.20 -17.92
C ALA A 205 5.57 5.63 -17.37
N LEU A 206 4.48 6.40 -17.41
CA LEU A 206 4.44 7.76 -16.88
C LEU A 206 4.62 7.80 -15.35
N ALA A 207 4.01 6.87 -14.62
CA ALA A 207 4.18 6.74 -13.16
C ALA A 207 5.65 6.49 -12.79
N ARG A 208 6.34 5.62 -13.55
CA ARG A 208 7.77 5.36 -13.38
C ARG A 208 8.63 6.57 -13.73
N GLU A 209 8.31 7.27 -14.81
CA GLU A 209 9.03 8.49 -15.24
C GLU A 209 8.92 9.60 -14.17
N THR A 210 7.74 9.75 -13.57
CA THR A 210 7.45 10.79 -12.57
C THR A 210 7.83 10.40 -11.13
N GLY A 211 8.28 9.17 -10.90
CA GLY A 211 8.59 8.65 -9.57
C GLY A 211 7.37 8.36 -8.70
N VAL A 212 6.15 8.45 -9.23
CA VAL A 212 4.90 8.15 -8.52
C VAL A 212 4.59 6.65 -8.64
N VAL A 213 5.41 5.83 -8.00
CA VAL A 213 5.34 4.36 -8.11
C VAL A 213 4.74 3.67 -6.88
N SER A 214 4.43 4.44 -5.84
CA SER A 214 3.81 3.90 -4.61
C SER A 214 2.31 3.72 -4.78
N GLY A 215 1.79 2.61 -4.25
CA GLY A 215 0.36 2.37 -4.10
C GLY A 215 -0.04 2.25 -2.63
N LYS A 216 -1.33 1.99 -2.39
CA LYS A 216 -1.84 1.61 -1.07
C LYS A 216 -2.79 0.44 -1.21
N TRP A 217 -2.76 -0.44 -0.22
CA TRP A 217 -3.81 -1.43 -0.04
C TRP A 217 -5.04 -0.77 0.56
N MET A 218 -6.21 -1.17 0.08
CA MET A 218 -7.50 -0.67 0.56
C MET A 218 -8.25 -1.85 1.16
N LEU A 219 -8.73 -1.68 2.39
CA LEU A 219 -9.55 -2.65 3.08
C LEU A 219 -10.78 -1.94 3.65
N PHE A 220 -11.96 -2.55 3.49
CA PHE A 220 -13.24 -2.00 3.94
C PHE A 220 -13.80 -2.92 5.04
N VAL A 221 -13.55 -2.57 6.29
CA VAL A 221 -13.95 -3.36 7.47
C VAL A 221 -15.23 -2.78 8.06
N SER A 222 -16.13 -3.64 8.55
CA SER A 222 -17.33 -3.17 9.25
C SER A 222 -16.96 -2.52 10.59
N PRO A 223 -17.76 -1.55 11.09
CA PRO A 223 -17.48 -0.87 12.36
C PRO A 223 -17.35 -1.81 13.56
N ALA A 224 -17.97 -2.99 13.51
CA ALA A 224 -17.90 -3.99 14.57
C ALA A 224 -16.56 -4.76 14.64
N LYS A 225 -15.72 -4.66 13.60
CA LYS A 225 -14.46 -5.44 13.46
C LYS A 225 -13.24 -4.58 13.14
N VAL A 226 -13.37 -3.26 13.10
CA VAL A 226 -12.33 -2.34 12.59
C VAL A 226 -11.32 -1.90 13.65
N ASP A 227 -11.65 -2.05 14.94
CA ASP A 227 -10.75 -1.77 16.07
C ASP A 227 -9.82 -2.95 16.33
#